data_AF-A0A5E3XCU8-F1
#
_entry.id   AF-A0A5E3XCU8-F1
#
_cell.length_a   1.000
_cell.length_b   1.000
_cell.length_c   1.000
_cell.angle_alpha   90.00
_cell.angle_beta   90.00
_cell.angle_gamma   90.00
#
_symmetry.space_group_name_H-M   'P 1'
#
loop_
_entity.id
_entity.type
_entity.pdbx_description
1 polymer ?
#
loop_
_entity_poly.entity_id
_entity_poly.type
_entity_poly.pdbx_seq_one_letter_code
_entity_poly.pdbx_strand_id
1 'polypeptide(L)'
;MTVTTRKRANDAASTPRTSKRLKASPTKARLDAPSTSAQATKKPTSRRASASSRKVQGVKLTPKEREKAALVAALSAARARHAEEQKQLAESAPRRDSVFYLQDAGDFKRRGECSIKTKKADMFVFLAEGTLFRLPRSALVKHSNLFADMFAVPPPKGESAEGRSDGHPIVLYDMKAEGLRCFIRYVQGTDNSDRRAEQLHMLTFAHRAAAHAAYENASQCLYRAEATRRPPWASGSNGYDKYMETFNWQNLTSRESAIELLDAALESGFDLAFFPGALATLVCNEEPLTMEEKAAFMRRDPPELDDNAFSFLYEDEHSNDSLEGSSESDSYDSSDEADRHNIGKGAQLIRNLERARTMWSYCTRIAGEGIHERGRLGVVLRTVWVPPTERSSGWEVLCIHP
;
A
#
# COMPACT_ATOMS: atom_id res chain seq x y z
N MET A 1 -53.13 30.49 4.35
CA MET A 1 -52.21 29.73 3.45
C MET A 1 -52.10 28.32 3.98
N THR A 2 -52.84 27.40 3.38
CA THR A 2 -53.00 26.01 3.81
C THR A 2 -51.93 25.12 3.19
N VAL A 3 -51.11 24.49 4.05
CA VAL A 3 -50.04 23.57 3.66
C VAL A 3 -50.59 22.15 3.66
N THR A 4 -50.75 21.56 2.48
CA THR A 4 -51.09 20.14 2.30
C THR A 4 -49.82 19.28 2.30
N THR A 5 -49.71 18.38 3.27
CA THR A 5 -48.68 17.34 3.31
C THR A 5 -49.17 16.08 2.60
N ARG A 6 -48.45 15.63 1.55
CA ARG A 6 -48.68 14.35 0.88
C ARG A 6 -47.86 13.25 1.54
N LYS A 7 -48.57 12.29 2.13
CA LYS A 7 -48.07 11.03 2.68
C LYS A 7 -47.95 10.02 1.53
N ARG A 8 -46.74 9.55 1.20
CA ARG A 8 -46.53 8.40 0.32
C ARG A 8 -46.26 7.16 1.17
N ALA A 9 -47.17 6.21 1.12
CA ALA A 9 -46.97 4.83 1.56
C ALA A 9 -46.32 4.05 0.41
N ASN A 10 -45.29 3.27 0.71
CA ASN A 10 -44.77 2.22 -0.16
C ASN A 10 -44.62 0.96 0.69
N ASP A 11 -45.64 0.12 0.64
CA ASP A 11 -45.59 -1.28 1.07
C ASP A 11 -45.07 -2.10 -0.12
N ALA A 12 -43.92 -2.76 0.06
CA ALA A 12 -43.48 -3.83 -0.83
C ALA A 12 -42.93 -4.96 0.04
N ALA A 13 -43.75 -6.00 0.18
CA ALA A 13 -43.45 -7.23 0.91
C ALA A 13 -42.29 -7.99 0.23
N SER A 14 -41.25 -8.30 1.01
CA SER A 14 -40.18 -9.22 0.59
C SER A 14 -40.52 -10.65 1.01
N THR A 15 -40.55 -11.56 0.04
CA THR A 15 -40.66 -13.01 0.27
C THR A 15 -39.32 -13.59 0.70
N PRO A 16 -39.28 -14.51 1.70
CA PRO A 16 -38.03 -15.12 2.14
C PRO A 16 -37.56 -16.21 1.17
N ARG A 17 -36.34 -16.05 0.65
CA ARG A 17 -35.65 -16.99 -0.22
C ARG A 17 -34.94 -18.04 0.65
N THR A 18 -35.48 -19.26 0.73
CA THR A 18 -34.89 -20.37 1.46
C THR A 18 -33.71 -20.97 0.68
N SER A 19 -32.49 -20.78 1.17
CA SER A 19 -31.28 -21.40 0.64
C SER A 19 -31.08 -22.81 1.22
N LYS A 20 -31.11 -23.82 0.34
CA LYS A 20 -30.76 -25.21 0.64
C LYS A 20 -29.27 -25.32 0.95
N ARG A 21 -28.94 -25.64 2.20
CA ARG A 21 -27.60 -25.95 2.68
C ARG A 21 -27.24 -27.39 2.31
N LEU A 22 -26.35 -27.56 1.33
CA LEU A 22 -25.72 -28.85 1.05
C LEU A 22 -24.72 -29.17 2.17
N LYS A 23 -24.94 -30.30 2.86
CA LYS A 23 -24.00 -30.88 3.83
C LYS A 23 -22.92 -31.62 3.04
N ALA A 24 -21.69 -31.11 3.06
CA ALA A 24 -20.51 -31.88 2.68
C ALA A 24 -19.96 -32.59 3.93
N SER A 25 -19.81 -33.91 3.83
CA SER A 25 -19.21 -34.79 4.84
C SER A 25 -17.67 -34.68 4.82
N PRO A 26 -16.98 -34.74 5.98
CA PRO A 26 -15.54 -34.67 6.02
C PRO A 26 -14.89 -36.04 5.78
N THR A 27 -14.04 -36.11 4.76
CA THR A 27 -13.15 -37.24 4.47
C THR A 27 -12.00 -37.25 5.48
N LYS A 28 -11.88 -38.32 6.26
CA LYS A 28 -10.75 -38.60 7.16
C LYS A 28 -9.46 -38.75 6.35
N ALA A 29 -8.51 -37.84 6.51
CA ALA A 29 -7.13 -38.04 6.07
C ALA A 29 -6.39 -38.92 7.09
N ARG A 30 -5.81 -40.00 6.59
CA ARG A 30 -5.01 -41.00 7.30
C ARG A 30 -3.58 -40.48 7.42
N LEU A 31 -3.09 -40.37 8.66
CA LEU A 31 -1.70 -40.05 8.98
C LEU A 31 -0.85 -41.31 8.81
N ASP A 32 -0.02 -41.35 7.78
CA ASP A 32 1.08 -42.32 7.66
C ASP A 32 2.39 -41.63 8.07
N ALA A 33 3.08 -42.24 9.04
CA ALA A 33 4.34 -41.79 9.60
C ALA A 33 5.52 -42.08 8.64
N PRO A 34 6.55 -41.23 8.56
CA PRO A 34 7.73 -41.53 7.77
C PRO A 34 8.70 -42.45 8.55
N SER A 35 9.02 -43.57 7.93
CA SER A 35 10.09 -44.48 8.35
C SER A 35 11.46 -43.84 8.16
N THR A 36 12.26 -43.81 9.22
CA THR A 36 13.67 -43.44 9.21
C THR A 36 14.50 -44.45 8.41
N SER A 37 14.93 -44.06 7.20
CA SER A 37 15.94 -44.76 6.42
C SER A 37 17.31 -44.14 6.70
N ALA A 38 18.21 -44.95 7.27
CA ALA A 38 19.60 -44.62 7.49
C ALA A 38 20.34 -44.48 6.14
N GLN A 39 20.90 -43.30 5.86
CA GLN A 39 21.83 -43.10 4.75
C GLN A 39 23.28 -43.17 5.22
N ALA A 40 24.02 -44.04 4.56
CA ALA A 40 25.42 -44.34 4.76
C ALA A 40 26.33 -43.16 4.38
N THR A 41 27.29 -42.87 5.25
CA THR A 41 28.38 -41.91 5.07
C THR A 41 29.37 -42.41 4.00
N LYS A 42 29.31 -41.85 2.79
CA LYS A 42 30.37 -42.00 1.78
C LYS A 42 31.37 -40.84 1.91
N LYS A 43 32.64 -41.21 2.20
CA LYS A 43 33.82 -40.31 2.19
C LYS A 43 33.98 -39.60 0.83
N PRO A 44 34.30 -38.30 0.80
CA PRO A 44 34.68 -37.63 -0.43
C PRO A 44 36.12 -37.97 -0.80
N THR A 45 36.29 -38.60 -1.95
CA THR A 45 37.58 -38.82 -2.61
C THR A 45 38.07 -37.50 -3.19
N SER A 46 39.13 -36.96 -2.59
CA SER A 46 39.88 -35.81 -3.09
C SER A 46 40.48 -36.13 -4.47
N ARG A 47 39.81 -35.69 -5.53
CA ARG A 47 40.39 -35.59 -6.87
C ARG A 47 40.93 -34.17 -7.06
N ARG A 48 42.25 -34.06 -6.89
CA ARG A 48 43.07 -32.88 -7.18
C ARG A 48 43.04 -32.62 -8.69
N ALA A 49 42.06 -31.86 -9.15
CA ALA A 49 42.02 -31.37 -10.53
C ALA A 49 43.02 -30.22 -10.67
N SER A 50 43.94 -30.36 -11.61
CA SER A 50 44.92 -29.37 -12.01
C SER A 50 44.24 -28.11 -12.55
N ALA A 51 44.46 -26.98 -11.88
CA ALA A 51 43.99 -25.66 -12.27
C ALA A 51 44.67 -25.22 -13.58
N SER A 52 44.03 -25.49 -14.71
CA SER A 52 44.35 -24.84 -15.98
C SER A 52 43.77 -23.42 -15.93
N SER A 53 44.63 -22.43 -15.72
CA SER A 53 44.29 -21.01 -15.74
C SER A 53 44.00 -20.55 -17.16
N ARG A 54 42.84 -20.96 -17.69
CA ARG A 54 42.31 -20.40 -18.93
C ARG A 54 42.01 -18.92 -18.67
N LYS A 55 42.81 -18.02 -19.26
CA LYS A 55 42.53 -16.58 -19.29
C LYS A 55 41.17 -16.38 -19.97
N VAL A 56 40.11 -16.28 -19.16
CA VAL A 56 38.79 -15.88 -19.62
C VAL A 56 38.92 -14.44 -20.09
N GLN A 57 38.90 -14.23 -21.40
CA GLN A 57 38.78 -12.89 -21.97
C GLN A 57 37.48 -12.29 -21.41
N GLY A 58 37.59 -11.15 -20.71
CA GLY A 58 36.43 -10.49 -20.12
C GLY A 58 35.42 -10.15 -21.21
N VAL A 59 34.25 -10.79 -21.14
CA VAL A 59 33.11 -10.45 -22.00
C VAL A 59 32.76 -8.99 -21.75
N LYS A 60 32.82 -8.16 -22.79
CA LYS A 60 32.44 -6.75 -22.69
C LYS A 60 30.92 -6.68 -22.59
N LEU A 61 30.41 -6.52 -21.37
CA LEU A 61 28.98 -6.27 -21.14
C LEU A 61 28.55 -4.96 -21.81
N THR A 62 27.44 -5.02 -22.53
CA THR A 62 26.74 -3.87 -23.10
C THR A 62 26.24 -2.93 -21.98
N PRO A 63 25.99 -1.64 -22.27
CA PRO A 63 25.44 -0.72 -21.27
C PRO A 63 24.13 -1.23 -20.62
N LYS A 64 23.22 -1.81 -21.42
CA LYS A 64 21.95 -2.39 -20.93
C LYS A 64 22.18 -3.59 -20.01
N GLU A 65 23.12 -4.48 -20.35
CA GLU A 65 23.48 -5.61 -19.47
C GLU A 65 24.10 -5.14 -18.14
N ARG A 66 24.88 -4.05 -18.16
CA ARG A 66 25.43 -3.46 -16.92
C ARG A 66 24.34 -2.86 -16.05
N GLU A 67 23.37 -2.18 -16.67
CA GLU A 67 22.22 -1.60 -15.98
C GLU A 67 21.34 -2.69 -15.35
N LYS A 68 21.01 -3.74 -16.13
CA LYS A 68 20.30 -4.92 -15.62
C LYS A 68 21.05 -5.57 -14.46
N ALA A 69 22.37 -5.77 -14.59
CA ALA A 69 23.19 -6.34 -13.52
C ALA A 69 23.20 -5.45 -12.25
N ALA A 70 23.25 -4.13 -12.43
CA ALA A 70 23.17 -3.18 -11.32
C ALA A 70 21.80 -3.23 -10.63
N LEU A 71 20.70 -3.30 -11.38
CA LEU A 71 19.35 -3.43 -10.83
C LEU A 71 19.16 -4.75 -10.08
N VAL A 72 19.64 -5.87 -10.62
CA VAL A 72 19.60 -7.18 -9.95
C VAL A 72 20.37 -7.12 -8.62
N ALA A 73 21.57 -6.53 -8.63
CA ALA A 73 22.36 -6.34 -7.42
C ALA A 73 21.62 -5.47 -6.40
N ALA A 74 21.08 -4.33 -6.81
CA ALA A 74 20.30 -3.43 -5.95
C ALA A 74 19.04 -4.10 -5.38
N LEU A 75 18.30 -4.85 -6.20
CA LEU A 75 17.09 -5.58 -5.80
C LEU A 75 17.42 -6.68 -4.78
N SER A 76 18.48 -7.45 -5.02
CA SER A 76 18.93 -8.48 -4.08
C SER A 76 19.32 -7.87 -2.72
N ALA A 77 20.01 -6.73 -2.72
CA ALA A 77 20.34 -6.00 -1.51
C ALA A 77 19.11 -5.40 -0.81
N ALA A 78 18.15 -4.85 -1.56
CA ALA A 78 16.90 -4.32 -1.01
C ALA A 78 16.04 -5.42 -0.37
N ARG A 79 15.94 -6.59 -1.01
CA ARG A 79 15.25 -7.75 -0.46
C ARG A 79 15.94 -8.32 0.77
N ALA A 80 17.27 -8.42 0.75
CA ALA A 80 18.04 -8.87 1.91
C ALA A 80 17.81 -7.95 3.13
N ARG A 81 17.81 -6.62 2.92
CA ARG A 81 17.48 -5.64 3.98
C ARG A 81 16.06 -5.81 4.49
N HIS A 82 15.08 -5.90 3.59
CA HIS A 82 13.69 -6.09 3.98
C HIS A 82 13.45 -7.42 4.72
N ALA A 83 14.08 -8.52 4.27
CA ALA A 83 13.98 -9.81 4.94
C ALA A 83 14.62 -9.79 6.34
N GLU A 84 15.77 -9.14 6.48
CA GLU A 84 16.41 -8.95 7.78
C GLU A 84 15.56 -8.08 8.72
N GLU A 85 14.95 -7.00 8.22
CA GLU A 85 14.00 -6.17 8.99
C GLU A 85 12.78 -6.99 9.46
N GLN A 86 12.18 -7.79 8.58
CA GLN A 86 11.06 -8.67 8.92
C GLN A 86 11.47 -9.74 9.94
N LYS A 87 12.65 -10.33 9.79
CA LYS A 87 13.20 -11.30 10.74
C LYS A 87 13.46 -10.64 12.11
N GLN A 88 14.05 -9.46 12.13
CA GLN A 88 14.26 -8.70 13.37
C GLN A 88 12.94 -8.34 14.05
N LEU A 89 11.91 -7.97 13.28
CA LEU A 89 10.56 -7.72 13.81
C LEU A 89 9.95 -9.00 14.41
N ALA A 90 10.11 -10.15 13.74
CA ALA A 90 9.56 -11.43 14.19
C ALA A 90 10.30 -12.04 15.39
N GLU A 91 11.63 -11.89 15.47
CA GLU A 91 12.46 -12.44 16.55
C GLU A 91 12.52 -11.52 17.77
N SER A 92 12.30 -10.21 17.60
CA SER A 92 12.35 -9.29 18.72
C SER A 92 11.13 -9.44 19.63
N ALA A 93 11.36 -9.46 20.94
CA ALA A 93 10.29 -9.36 21.91
C ALA A 93 9.47 -8.09 21.65
N PRO A 94 8.14 -8.11 21.87
CA PRO A 94 7.30 -6.95 21.65
C PRO A 94 7.88 -5.69 22.31
N ARG A 95 8.15 -4.67 21.49
CA ARG A 95 8.78 -3.43 21.93
C ARG A 95 7.71 -2.53 22.51
N ARG A 96 7.95 -1.94 23.68
CA ARG A 96 7.07 -0.91 24.23
C ARG A 96 7.29 0.39 23.47
N ASP A 97 6.22 1.00 22.97
CA ASP A 97 6.32 2.30 22.32
C ASP A 97 6.86 3.37 23.28
N SER A 98 7.93 4.06 22.90
CA SER A 98 8.61 5.00 23.80
C SER A 98 7.75 6.20 24.19
N VAL A 99 6.78 6.57 23.35
CA VAL A 99 5.94 7.76 23.53
C VAL A 99 4.63 7.39 24.20
N PHE A 100 3.95 6.36 23.71
CA PHE A 100 2.57 6.06 24.10
C PHE A 100 2.44 4.91 25.10
N TYR A 101 3.50 4.16 25.38
CA TYR A 101 3.44 3.08 26.37
C TYR A 101 3.64 3.57 27.81
N LEU A 102 4.52 4.55 27.99
CA LEU A 102 4.92 5.08 29.29
C LEU A 102 4.07 6.26 29.76
N GLN A 103 3.06 6.66 28.98
CA GLN A 103 2.12 7.69 29.42
C GLN A 103 1.35 7.16 30.63
N ASP A 104 1.58 7.79 31.78
CA ASP A 104 0.81 7.50 32.99
C ASP A 104 -0.67 7.78 32.72
N ALA A 105 -1.55 6.97 33.33
CA ALA A 105 -2.99 7.05 33.11
C ALA A 105 -3.59 8.45 33.43
N GLY A 106 -2.86 9.30 34.16
CA GLY A 106 -3.22 10.68 34.45
C GLY A 106 -2.79 11.72 33.42
N ASP A 107 -1.86 11.40 32.52
CA ASP A 107 -1.19 12.38 31.65
C ASP A 107 -1.69 12.34 30.20
N PHE A 108 -2.67 11.50 29.88
CA PHE A 108 -3.28 11.47 28.56
C PHE A 108 -4.06 12.79 28.32
N LYS A 109 -3.48 13.68 27.51
CA LYS A 109 -4.09 14.95 27.09
C LYS A 109 -4.96 14.71 25.86
N ARG A 110 -6.18 15.25 25.88
CA ARG A 110 -7.09 15.17 24.75
C ARG A 110 -7.09 16.49 23.98
N ARG A 111 -7.42 16.42 22.69
CA ARG A 111 -7.62 17.60 21.84
C ARG A 111 -8.57 18.60 22.49
N GLY A 112 -8.02 19.75 22.90
CA GLY A 112 -8.78 20.88 23.44
C GLY A 112 -9.28 20.73 24.88
N GLU A 113 -8.88 19.70 25.64
CA GLU A 113 -9.31 19.49 27.04
C GLU A 113 -8.11 19.45 28.00
N CYS A 114 -8.35 19.82 29.28
CA CYS A 114 -7.41 19.56 30.37
C CYS A 114 -7.24 18.03 30.57
N SER A 115 -6.09 17.60 31.11
CA SER A 115 -5.74 16.19 31.27
C SER A 115 -6.88 15.33 31.83
N ILE A 116 -7.21 14.24 31.13
CA ILE A 116 -8.26 13.33 31.57
C ILE A 116 -7.65 12.41 32.61
N LYS A 117 -8.13 12.52 33.85
CA LYS A 117 -7.79 11.54 34.90
C LYS A 117 -8.44 10.20 34.56
N THR A 118 -7.69 9.33 33.90
CA THR A 118 -8.18 7.99 33.58
C THR A 118 -7.78 7.03 34.70
N LYS A 119 -8.70 6.17 35.12
CA LYS A 119 -8.37 5.14 36.11
C LYS A 119 -7.39 4.16 35.48
N LYS A 120 -6.39 3.69 36.23
CA LYS A 120 -5.45 2.65 35.77
C LYS A 120 -6.17 1.40 35.24
N ALA A 121 -7.35 1.10 35.81
CA ALA A 121 -8.23 0.00 35.41
C ALA A 121 -8.91 0.20 34.05
N ASP A 122 -8.81 1.37 33.41
CA ASP A 122 -9.39 1.66 32.09
C ASP A 122 -8.34 1.72 30.97
N MET A 123 -7.07 1.41 31.30
CA MET A 123 -6.01 1.28 30.30
C MET A 123 -6.03 -0.13 29.68
N PHE A 124 -5.79 -0.18 28.37
CA PHE A 124 -5.65 -1.41 27.60
C PHE A 124 -4.32 -1.43 26.86
N VAL A 125 -3.73 -2.62 26.78
CA VAL A 125 -2.50 -2.87 26.02
C VAL A 125 -2.87 -3.42 24.65
N PHE A 126 -2.35 -2.80 23.60
CA PHE A 126 -2.51 -3.21 22.19
C PHE A 126 -1.16 -3.63 21.62
N LEU A 127 -1.15 -4.60 20.72
CA LEU A 127 0.02 -5.01 19.97
C LEU A 127 -0.24 -4.77 18.47
N ALA A 128 0.53 -3.86 17.87
CA ALA A 128 0.52 -3.59 16.43
C ALA A 128 1.95 -3.69 15.90
N GLU A 129 2.18 -4.54 14.89
CA GLU A 129 3.49 -4.71 14.23
C GLU A 129 4.65 -4.89 15.23
N GLY A 130 4.50 -5.80 16.18
CA GLY A 130 5.52 -6.06 17.21
C GLY A 130 5.71 -4.93 18.25
N THR A 131 4.89 -3.89 18.21
CA THR A 131 4.95 -2.75 19.13
C THR A 131 3.75 -2.73 20.08
N LEU A 132 4.01 -2.65 21.38
CA LEU A 132 3.01 -2.52 22.42
C LEU A 132 2.66 -1.05 22.65
N PHE A 133 1.36 -0.76 22.74
CA PHE A 133 0.78 0.54 23.05
C PHE A 133 -0.13 0.42 24.27
N ARG A 134 -0.12 1.40 25.17
CA ARG A 134 -0.98 1.40 26.35
C ARG A 134 -1.91 2.60 26.32
N LEU A 135 -3.19 2.38 26.05
CA LEU A 135 -4.13 3.45 25.72
C LEU A 135 -5.39 3.41 26.59
N PRO A 136 -5.98 4.58 26.91
CA PRO A 136 -7.23 4.64 27.67
C PRO A 136 -8.43 4.24 26.79
N ARG A 137 -9.27 3.33 27.31
CA ARG A 137 -10.49 2.85 26.63
C ARG A 137 -11.38 3.99 26.15
N SER A 138 -11.61 4.99 27.00
CA SER A 138 -12.51 6.12 26.73
C SER A 138 -12.08 6.97 25.54
N ALA A 139 -10.77 7.07 25.28
CA ALA A 139 -10.25 7.79 24.12
C ALA A 139 -10.53 7.02 22.84
N LEU A 140 -10.32 5.70 22.83
CA LEU A 140 -10.54 4.86 21.66
C LEU A 140 -12.02 4.76 21.29
N VAL A 141 -12.89 4.45 22.25
CA VAL A 141 -14.35 4.30 22.03
C VAL A 141 -14.99 5.55 21.46
N LYS A 142 -14.52 6.75 21.85
CA LYS A 142 -15.08 8.01 21.33
C LYS A 142 -14.68 8.28 19.88
N HIS A 143 -13.59 7.70 19.39
CA HIS A 143 -13.03 8.04 18.07
C HIS A 143 -13.05 6.89 17.06
N SER A 144 -13.51 5.69 17.45
CA SER A 144 -13.54 4.50 16.61
C SER A 144 -14.72 3.60 16.99
N ASN A 145 -15.55 3.29 15.99
CA ASN A 145 -16.68 2.38 16.17
C ASN A 145 -16.20 0.94 16.40
N LEU A 146 -15.13 0.51 15.73
CA LEU A 146 -14.53 -0.81 15.95
C LEU A 146 -14.17 -1.02 17.43
N PHE A 147 -13.50 -0.05 18.05
CA PHE A 147 -13.17 -0.16 19.47
C PHE A 147 -14.40 -0.07 20.37
N ALA A 148 -15.40 0.75 20.00
CA ALA A 148 -16.67 0.79 20.72
C ALA A 148 -17.35 -0.58 20.76
N ASP A 149 -17.46 -1.25 19.61
CA ASP A 149 -18.08 -2.56 19.44
C ASP A 149 -17.26 -3.66 20.13
N MET A 150 -15.94 -3.66 19.93
CA MET A 150 -15.02 -4.61 20.57
C MET A 150 -15.13 -4.57 22.09
N PHE A 151 -15.24 -3.38 22.68
CA PHE A 151 -15.37 -3.24 24.13
C PHE A 151 -16.81 -3.39 24.67
N ALA A 152 -17.82 -3.45 23.79
CA ALA A 152 -19.19 -3.74 24.19
C ALA A 152 -19.40 -5.23 24.49
N VAL A 153 -18.58 -6.10 23.89
CA VAL A 153 -18.60 -7.55 24.15
C VAL A 153 -17.98 -7.84 25.51
N PRO A 154 -18.70 -8.46 26.47
CA PRO A 154 -18.13 -8.81 27.76
C PRO A 154 -17.08 -9.93 27.61
N PRO A 155 -16.00 -9.92 28.41
CA PRO A 155 -15.02 -11.00 28.38
C PRO A 155 -15.65 -12.34 28.79
N PRO A 156 -15.19 -13.46 28.23
CA PRO A 156 -15.66 -14.79 28.62
C PRO A 156 -15.42 -15.05 30.12
N LYS A 157 -16.35 -15.77 30.76
CA LYS A 157 -16.29 -16.04 32.20
C LYS A 157 -15.09 -16.93 32.52
N GLY A 158 -14.23 -16.48 33.42
CA GLY A 158 -13.09 -17.26 33.94
C GLY A 158 -11.77 -17.02 33.20
N GLU A 159 -11.76 -16.22 32.15
CA GLU A 159 -10.53 -15.84 31.44
C GLU A 159 -10.08 -14.43 31.84
N SER A 160 -8.77 -14.20 31.83
CA SER A 160 -8.23 -12.85 31.98
C SER A 160 -8.66 -12.02 30.77
N ALA A 161 -9.26 -10.86 31.00
CA ALA A 161 -9.64 -9.95 29.92
C ALA A 161 -8.40 -9.59 29.07
N GLU A 162 -8.54 -9.69 27.75
CA GLU A 162 -7.53 -9.28 26.78
C GLU A 162 -7.21 -7.78 26.91
N GLY A 163 -5.97 -7.40 26.65
CA GLY A 163 -5.45 -6.03 26.86
C GLY A 163 -5.21 -5.66 28.33
N ARG A 164 -5.42 -6.63 29.24
CA ARG A 164 -4.93 -6.71 30.63
C ARG A 164 -3.49 -6.27 30.87
N SER A 165 -2.61 -6.85 30.08
CA SER A 165 -1.19 -6.96 30.39
C SER A 165 -0.39 -7.14 29.11
N ASP A 166 0.91 -6.91 29.21
CA ASP A 166 1.88 -7.11 28.13
C ASP A 166 1.89 -8.56 27.61
N GLY A 167 1.58 -9.53 28.47
CA GLY A 167 1.52 -10.96 28.11
C GLY A 167 0.22 -11.35 27.40
N HIS A 168 -0.83 -10.54 27.51
CA HIS A 168 -2.12 -10.74 26.86
C HIS A 168 -2.63 -9.43 26.25
N PRO A 169 -1.90 -8.81 25.29
CA PRO A 169 -2.32 -7.59 24.64
C PRO A 169 -3.44 -7.88 23.63
N ILE A 170 -4.21 -6.85 23.26
CA ILE A 170 -5.13 -6.92 22.12
C ILE A 170 -4.32 -6.82 20.82
N VAL A 171 -4.31 -7.88 20.03
CA VAL A 171 -3.52 -7.94 18.79
C VAL A 171 -4.29 -7.29 17.63
N LEU A 172 -3.69 -6.26 17.03
CA LEU A 172 -4.24 -5.55 15.87
C LEU A 172 -3.63 -6.11 14.58
N TYR A 173 -4.27 -7.15 14.02
CA TYR A 173 -3.82 -7.78 12.78
C TYR A 173 -3.87 -6.82 11.59
N ASP A 174 -2.88 -6.94 10.72
CA ASP A 174 -2.65 -6.14 9.52
C ASP A 174 -2.47 -4.63 9.75
N MET A 175 -2.64 -4.12 10.96
CA MET A 175 -2.48 -2.70 11.28
C MET A 175 -1.01 -2.36 11.58
N LYS A 176 -0.50 -1.34 10.89
CA LYS A 176 0.84 -0.80 11.11
C LYS A 176 0.92 -0.04 12.44
N ALA A 177 2.04 -0.17 13.14
CA ALA A 177 2.29 0.56 14.38
C ALA A 177 2.25 2.08 14.14
N GLU A 178 2.78 2.54 13.00
CA GLU A 178 2.81 3.96 12.64
C GLU A 178 1.39 4.54 12.43
N GLY A 179 0.48 3.76 11.84
CA GLY A 179 -0.91 4.19 11.67
C GLY A 179 -1.61 4.40 13.02
N LEU A 180 -1.36 3.51 13.99
CA LEU A 180 -1.87 3.66 15.34
C LEU A 180 -1.25 4.87 16.06
N ARG A 181 0.05 5.13 15.91
CA ARG A 181 0.70 6.35 16.45
C ARG A 181 0.04 7.62 15.95
N CYS A 182 -0.15 7.71 14.64
CA CYS A 182 -0.81 8.86 14.01
C CYS A 182 -2.23 9.05 14.53
N PHE A 183 -2.99 7.95 14.64
CA PHE A 183 -4.33 7.99 15.23
C PHE A 183 -4.33 8.47 16.69
N ILE A 184 -3.38 8.03 17.52
CA ILE A 184 -3.29 8.49 18.92
C ILE A 184 -2.97 9.99 18.96
N ARG A 185 -2.03 10.48 18.15
CA ARG A 185 -1.72 11.92 18.05
C ARG A 185 -2.97 12.73 17.69
N TYR A 186 -3.72 12.27 16.69
CA TYR A 186 -4.99 12.87 16.30
C TYR A 186 -6.00 12.94 17.47
N VAL A 187 -6.15 11.85 18.23
CA VAL A 187 -7.03 11.79 19.41
C VAL A 187 -6.57 12.74 20.52
N GLN A 188 -5.26 12.87 20.70
CA GLN A 188 -4.65 13.80 21.65
C GLN A 188 -4.71 15.25 21.17
N GLY A 189 -4.99 15.47 19.89
CA GLY A 189 -4.92 16.80 19.28
C GLY A 189 -3.52 17.38 19.25
N THR A 190 -2.50 16.52 19.36
CA THR A 190 -1.12 16.89 19.07
C THR A 190 -0.98 17.02 17.56
N ASP A 191 -0.04 17.86 17.11
CA ASP A 191 0.08 18.26 15.71
C ASP A 191 -0.08 17.07 14.77
N ASN A 192 -0.99 17.24 13.80
CA ASN A 192 -1.08 16.35 12.67
C ASN A 192 0.27 16.43 11.96
N SER A 193 1.01 15.33 11.94
CA SER A 193 2.26 15.25 11.21
C SER A 193 2.05 15.72 9.76
N ASP A 194 2.77 16.76 9.34
CA ASP A 194 2.77 17.22 7.94
C ASP A 194 3.38 16.16 6.99
N ARG A 195 3.92 15.08 7.54
CA ARG A 195 4.50 13.97 6.77
C ARG A 195 3.39 13.19 6.06
N ARG A 196 3.43 13.22 4.73
CA ARG A 196 2.45 12.57 3.83
C ARG A 196 2.34 11.06 4.05
N ALA A 197 3.47 10.37 4.27
CA ALA A 197 3.48 8.93 4.54
C ALA A 197 2.74 8.58 5.85
N GLU A 198 2.93 9.38 6.90
CA GLU A 198 2.21 9.24 8.17
C GLU A 198 0.70 9.40 7.97
N GLN A 199 0.27 10.36 7.13
CA GLN A 199 -1.14 10.52 6.80
C GLN A 199 -1.73 9.32 6.04
N LEU A 200 -0.95 8.65 5.20
CA LEU A 200 -1.41 7.42 4.53
C LEU A 200 -1.56 6.25 5.50
N HIS A 201 -0.62 6.09 6.44
CA HIS A 201 -0.74 5.11 7.51
C HIS A 201 -1.94 5.41 8.42
N MET A 202 -2.16 6.69 8.76
CA MET A 202 -3.33 7.15 9.50
C MET A 202 -4.62 6.85 8.76
N LEU A 203 -4.69 7.10 7.45
CA LEU A 203 -5.85 6.84 6.62
C LEU A 203 -6.20 5.35 6.60
N THR A 204 -5.19 4.50 6.38
CA THR A 204 -5.34 3.04 6.37
C THR A 204 -5.82 2.53 7.72
N PHE A 205 -5.19 3.01 8.80
CA PHE A 205 -5.58 2.66 10.15
C PHE A 205 -7.01 3.11 10.44
N ALA A 206 -7.34 4.37 10.13
CA ALA A 206 -8.64 4.96 10.44
C ALA A 206 -9.78 4.28 9.68
N HIS A 207 -9.55 3.87 8.44
CA HIS A 207 -10.51 3.08 7.69
C HIS A 207 -10.79 1.74 8.39
N ARG A 208 -9.73 0.97 8.71
CA ARG A 208 -9.87 -0.34 9.37
C ARG A 208 -10.42 -0.25 10.78
N ALA A 209 -10.11 0.82 11.51
CA ALA A 209 -10.63 1.10 12.84
C ALA A 209 -12.07 1.67 12.81
N ALA A 210 -12.69 1.86 11.65
CA ALA A 210 -13.95 2.58 11.50
C ALA A 210 -13.94 3.92 12.27
N ALA A 211 -12.85 4.66 12.13
CA ALA A 211 -12.56 5.93 12.79
C ALA A 211 -12.79 7.10 11.82
N HIS A 212 -14.06 7.32 11.47
CA HIS A 212 -14.51 8.23 10.41
C HIS A 212 -13.90 9.65 10.47
N ALA A 213 -13.92 10.30 11.63
CA ALA A 213 -13.38 11.65 11.75
C ALA A 213 -11.86 11.72 11.53
N ALA A 214 -11.11 10.70 11.97
CA ALA A 214 -9.68 10.60 11.73
C ALA A 214 -9.39 10.33 10.25
N TYR A 215 -10.21 9.48 9.64
CA TYR A 215 -10.13 9.17 8.21
C TYR A 215 -10.36 10.41 7.35
N GLU A 216 -11.43 11.18 7.61
CA GLU A 216 -11.69 12.44 6.90
C GLU A 216 -10.53 13.42 7.08
N ASN A 217 -10.00 13.55 8.29
CA ASN A 217 -8.88 14.43 8.57
C ASN A 217 -7.62 14.03 7.78
N ALA A 218 -7.24 12.75 7.78
CA ALA A 218 -6.10 12.25 7.04
C ALA A 218 -6.28 12.44 5.53
N SER A 219 -7.48 12.16 5.00
CA SER A 219 -7.81 12.37 3.58
C SER A 219 -7.70 13.85 3.18
N GLN A 220 -8.16 14.77 4.05
CA GLN A 220 -8.03 16.21 3.82
C GLN A 220 -6.58 16.67 3.89
N CYS A 221 -5.77 16.13 4.80
CA CYS A 221 -4.34 16.42 4.88
C CYS A 221 -3.61 15.96 3.61
N LEU A 222 -3.87 14.74 3.13
CA LEU A 222 -3.31 14.26 1.86
C LEU A 222 -3.77 15.08 0.66
N TYR A 223 -5.02 15.53 0.66
CA TYR A 223 -5.53 16.40 -0.40
C TYR A 223 -4.85 17.78 -0.38
N ARG A 224 -4.75 18.42 0.79
CA ARG A 224 -4.09 19.73 0.96
C ARG A 224 -2.60 19.68 0.66
N ALA A 225 -1.96 18.56 0.95
CA ALA A 225 -0.56 18.32 0.60
C ALA A 225 -0.37 18.03 -0.90
N GLU A 226 -1.44 18.15 -1.70
CA GLU A 226 -1.51 17.90 -3.13
C GLU A 226 -1.01 16.48 -3.46
N ALA A 227 -1.16 15.56 -2.51
CA ALA A 227 -0.68 14.19 -2.64
C ALA A 227 -1.73 13.30 -3.32
N THR A 228 -3.02 13.58 -3.08
CA THR A 228 -4.15 12.76 -3.53
C THR A 228 -5.22 13.58 -4.24
N ARG A 229 -6.09 12.89 -4.98
CA ARG A 229 -7.32 13.49 -5.51
C ARG A 229 -8.23 13.94 -4.37
N ARG A 230 -9.06 14.96 -4.61
CA ARG A 230 -10.17 15.25 -3.69
C ARG A 230 -11.02 13.98 -3.58
N PRO A 231 -11.27 13.44 -2.38
CA PRO A 231 -12.06 12.23 -2.26
C PRO A 231 -13.45 12.43 -2.88
N PRO A 232 -14.01 11.43 -3.58
CA PRO A 232 -15.26 11.59 -4.30
C PRO A 232 -16.44 11.98 -3.40
N TRP A 233 -16.45 11.57 -2.13
CA TRP A 233 -17.48 11.98 -1.16
C TRP A 233 -17.33 13.43 -0.66
N ALA A 234 -16.16 14.05 -0.80
CA ALA A 234 -15.92 15.43 -0.34
C ALA A 234 -16.50 16.48 -1.30
N SER A 235 -16.91 16.07 -2.51
CA SER A 235 -17.62 16.89 -3.48
C SER A 235 -19.07 16.44 -3.50
N GLY A 236 -19.99 17.27 -3.01
CA GLY A 236 -21.42 17.05 -3.20
C GLY A 236 -21.73 16.87 -4.68
N SER A 237 -22.11 15.64 -5.07
CA SER A 237 -22.69 15.20 -6.33
C SER A 237 -22.62 16.18 -7.52
N ASN A 238 -21.63 16.03 -8.39
CA ASN A 238 -21.76 15.95 -9.86
C ASN A 238 -20.47 16.37 -10.58
N GLY A 239 -19.78 15.38 -11.16
CA GLY A 239 -19.03 15.56 -12.41
C GLY A 239 -17.57 15.13 -12.38
N TYR A 240 -17.28 13.82 -12.50
CA TYR A 240 -15.94 13.21 -12.57
C TYR A 240 -14.96 13.95 -13.52
N ASP A 241 -15.46 14.68 -14.51
CA ASP A 241 -14.65 15.48 -15.44
C ASP A 241 -14.00 16.72 -14.83
N LYS A 242 -14.59 17.33 -13.79
CA LYS A 242 -14.03 18.55 -13.16
C LYS A 242 -12.88 18.26 -12.18
N TYR A 243 -12.51 16.99 -12.00
CA TYR A 243 -11.68 16.51 -10.89
C TYR A 243 -10.16 16.64 -11.10
N MET A 244 -9.68 16.73 -12.34
CA MET A 244 -8.25 16.94 -12.66
C MET A 244 -7.90 18.41 -12.91
N GLU A 245 -8.88 19.22 -13.31
CA GLU A 245 -8.67 20.65 -13.60
C GLU A 245 -8.39 21.47 -12.34
N THR A 246 -8.86 21.01 -11.17
CA THR A 246 -8.67 21.69 -9.89
C THR A 246 -7.37 21.30 -9.18
N PHE A 247 -6.64 20.32 -9.68
CA PHE A 247 -5.38 19.92 -9.05
C PHE A 247 -4.32 20.99 -9.32
N ASN A 248 -3.72 21.50 -8.24
CA ASN A 248 -2.72 22.55 -8.35
C ASN A 248 -1.36 21.94 -8.68
N TRP A 249 -1.01 21.87 -9.97
CA TRP A 249 0.28 21.32 -10.38
C TRP A 249 1.51 22.17 -9.99
N GLN A 250 1.32 23.30 -9.29
CA GLN A 250 2.43 24.18 -8.90
C GLN A 250 3.12 23.77 -7.60
N ASN A 251 2.46 23.06 -6.69
CA ASN A 251 3.10 22.61 -5.44
C ASN A 251 3.31 21.10 -5.44
N LEU A 252 4.02 20.63 -6.48
CA LEU A 252 4.49 19.26 -6.52
C LEU A 252 5.26 18.93 -5.25
N THR A 253 4.97 17.75 -4.70
CA THR A 253 5.74 17.20 -3.57
C THR A 253 7.22 17.09 -3.95
N SER A 254 8.11 17.11 -2.96
CA SER A 254 9.51 16.75 -3.19
C SER A 254 9.60 15.31 -3.72
N ARG A 255 10.67 15.02 -4.48
CA ARG A 255 10.95 13.68 -5.03
C ARG A 255 10.97 12.63 -3.92
N GLU A 256 11.69 12.90 -2.84
CA GLU A 256 11.80 12.00 -1.67
C GLU A 256 10.43 11.68 -1.08
N SER A 257 9.61 12.71 -0.81
CA SER A 257 8.25 12.51 -0.28
C SER A 257 7.31 11.81 -1.28
N ALA A 258 7.52 11.97 -2.59
CA ALA A 258 6.76 11.24 -3.60
C ALA A 258 7.10 9.73 -3.55
N ILE A 259 8.39 9.41 -3.43
CA ILE A 259 8.88 8.02 -3.34
C ILE A 259 8.37 7.37 -2.06
N GLU A 260 8.53 8.04 -0.92
CA GLU A 260 8.02 7.57 0.38
C GLU A 260 6.51 7.30 0.32
N LEU A 261 5.74 8.20 -0.28
CA LEU A 261 4.29 8.07 -0.37
C LEU A 261 3.86 6.91 -1.28
N LEU A 262 4.46 6.78 -2.47
CA LEU A 262 4.14 5.69 -3.40
C LEU A 262 4.59 4.34 -2.85
N ASP A 263 5.71 4.31 -2.13
CA ASP A 263 6.18 3.10 -1.47
C ASP A 263 5.24 2.65 -0.34
N ALA A 264 4.79 3.60 0.49
CA ALA A 264 3.79 3.34 1.52
C ALA A 264 2.43 2.92 0.92
N ALA A 265 2.07 3.47 -0.25
CA ALA A 265 0.86 3.10 -0.99
C ALA A 265 0.95 1.67 -1.54
N LEU A 266 2.08 1.29 -2.14
CA LEU A 266 2.35 -0.08 -2.56
C LEU A 266 2.27 -1.06 -1.38
N GLU A 267 2.90 -0.71 -0.26
CA GLU A 267 2.87 -1.52 0.96
C GLU A 267 1.45 -1.73 1.49
N SER A 268 0.65 -0.67 1.48
CA SER A 268 -0.71 -0.70 2.00
C SER A 268 -1.72 -1.25 0.97
N GLY A 269 -1.26 -1.56 -0.25
CA GLY A 269 -2.08 -2.13 -1.32
C GLY A 269 -3.02 -1.14 -2.00
N PHE A 270 -2.76 0.16 -1.91
CA PHE A 270 -3.54 1.17 -2.64
C PHE A 270 -3.20 1.16 -4.13
N ASP A 271 -4.22 1.43 -4.95
CA ASP A 271 -4.02 1.80 -6.33
C ASP A 271 -3.26 3.15 -6.40
N LEU A 272 -2.15 3.18 -7.14
CA LEU A 272 -1.29 4.36 -7.23
C LEU A 272 -1.94 5.50 -8.00
N ALA A 273 -2.99 5.22 -8.79
CA ALA A 273 -3.77 6.23 -9.50
C ALA A 273 -4.48 7.23 -8.56
N PHE A 274 -4.59 6.90 -7.28
CA PHE A 274 -5.07 7.81 -6.23
C PHE A 274 -4.08 8.90 -5.84
N PHE A 275 -2.80 8.79 -6.22
CA PHE A 275 -1.72 9.72 -5.86
C PHE A 275 -1.13 10.47 -7.07
N PRO A 276 -1.97 11.19 -7.87
CA PRO A 276 -1.51 11.82 -9.09
C PRO A 276 -0.43 12.89 -8.86
N GLY A 277 -0.40 13.53 -7.69
CA GLY A 277 0.64 14.50 -7.35
C GLY A 277 2.02 13.90 -7.21
N ALA A 278 2.14 12.75 -6.52
CA ALA A 278 3.40 12.04 -6.40
C ALA A 278 3.86 11.44 -7.74
N LEU A 279 2.93 10.89 -8.52
CA LEU A 279 3.23 10.41 -9.88
C LEU A 279 3.73 11.56 -10.76
N ALA A 280 3.05 12.71 -10.74
CA ALA A 280 3.47 13.89 -11.47
C ALA A 280 4.87 14.38 -11.07
N THR A 281 5.17 14.43 -9.77
CA THR A 281 6.51 14.78 -9.29
C THR A 281 7.57 13.91 -9.94
N LEU A 282 7.37 12.59 -9.99
CA LEU A 282 8.34 11.66 -10.56
C LEU A 282 8.40 11.68 -12.10
N VAL A 283 7.28 12.01 -12.75
CA VAL A 283 7.21 12.12 -14.22
C VAL A 283 7.82 13.43 -14.71
N CYS A 284 7.62 14.55 -14.00
CA CYS A 284 8.13 15.85 -14.40
C CYS A 284 9.60 16.07 -14.01
N ASN A 285 10.13 15.26 -13.08
CA ASN A 285 11.53 15.33 -12.71
C ASN A 285 12.40 14.86 -13.89
N GLU A 286 13.45 15.60 -14.23
CA GLU A 286 14.36 15.26 -15.34
C GLU A 286 15.24 14.05 -15.04
N GLU A 287 15.55 13.79 -13.76
CA GLU A 287 16.46 12.72 -13.35
C GLU A 287 15.74 11.36 -13.34
N PRO A 288 16.24 10.34 -14.07
CA PRO A 288 15.66 8.99 -14.06
C PRO A 288 15.59 8.44 -12.64
N LEU A 289 14.74 7.43 -12.41
CA LEU A 289 14.79 6.70 -11.14
C LEU A 289 16.14 6.01 -11.01
N THR A 290 16.80 6.16 -9.85
CA THR A 290 18.04 5.45 -9.58
C THR A 290 17.77 3.94 -9.44
N MET A 291 18.83 3.13 -9.56
CA MET A 291 18.70 1.67 -9.39
C MET A 291 18.22 1.31 -8.00
N GLU A 292 18.61 2.08 -6.98
CA GLU A 292 18.19 1.92 -5.60
C GLU A 292 16.70 2.26 -5.42
N GLU A 293 16.21 3.32 -6.06
CA GLU A 293 14.79 3.69 -6.02
C GLU A 293 13.92 2.65 -6.74
N LYS A 294 14.36 2.18 -7.92
CA LYS A 294 13.70 1.08 -8.66
C LYS A 294 13.66 -0.19 -7.80
N ALA A 295 14.81 -0.59 -7.24
CA ALA A 295 14.91 -1.74 -6.34
C ALA A 295 14.04 -1.59 -5.08
N ALA A 296 13.90 -0.37 -4.55
CA ALA A 296 13.02 -0.10 -3.42
C ALA A 296 11.57 -0.45 -3.78
N PHE A 297 11.02 0.06 -4.89
CA PHE A 297 9.64 -0.26 -5.28
C PHE A 297 9.43 -1.76 -5.55
N MET A 298 10.41 -2.44 -6.14
CA MET A 298 10.32 -3.87 -6.48
C MET A 298 10.61 -4.82 -5.31
N ARG A 299 11.10 -4.34 -4.16
CA ARG A 299 11.55 -5.23 -3.06
C ARG A 299 10.46 -6.14 -2.51
N ARG A 300 9.19 -5.77 -2.70
CA ARG A 300 8.01 -6.54 -2.25
C ARG A 300 7.41 -7.42 -3.35
N ASP A 301 7.90 -7.31 -4.58
CA ASP A 301 7.43 -8.15 -5.67
C ASP A 301 7.90 -9.59 -5.46
N PRO A 302 7.08 -10.61 -5.81
CA PRO A 302 7.47 -12.00 -5.73
C PRO A 302 8.73 -12.27 -6.57
N PRO A 303 9.71 -13.03 -6.05
CA PRO A 303 10.97 -13.30 -6.76
C PRO A 303 10.77 -14.09 -8.06
N GLU A 304 9.68 -14.86 -8.15
CA GLU A 304 9.31 -15.62 -9.36
C GLU A 304 9.00 -14.71 -10.55
N LEU A 305 8.71 -13.43 -10.31
CA LEU A 305 8.38 -12.46 -11.35
C LEU A 305 9.58 -11.64 -11.81
N ASP A 306 10.78 -11.89 -11.28
CA ASP A 306 11.97 -11.09 -11.57
C ASP A 306 12.37 -11.15 -13.04
N ASP A 307 12.43 -12.36 -13.62
CA ASP A 307 12.86 -12.53 -15.01
C ASP A 307 11.90 -11.82 -15.97
N ASN A 308 10.60 -11.91 -15.70
CA ASN A 308 9.56 -11.19 -16.43
C ASN A 308 9.68 -9.68 -16.21
N ALA A 309 9.86 -9.23 -14.96
CA ALA A 309 10.01 -7.81 -14.65
C ALA A 309 11.23 -7.20 -15.35
N PHE A 310 12.35 -7.92 -15.43
CA PHE A 310 13.54 -7.42 -16.13
C PHE A 310 13.37 -7.41 -17.65
N SER A 311 12.88 -8.51 -18.23
CA SER A 311 12.53 -8.57 -19.66
C SER A 311 11.63 -7.39 -20.01
N PHE A 312 10.59 -7.16 -19.22
CA PHE A 312 9.60 -6.12 -19.43
C PHE A 312 10.11 -4.68 -19.26
N LEU A 313 11.08 -4.45 -18.37
CA LEU A 313 11.70 -3.13 -18.19
C LEU A 313 12.70 -2.77 -19.30
N TYR A 314 13.21 -3.75 -20.06
CA TYR A 314 14.29 -3.53 -21.04
C TYR A 314 13.93 -3.89 -22.49
N GLU A 315 12.77 -4.51 -22.77
CA GLU A 315 12.41 -4.98 -24.11
C GLU A 315 11.83 -3.92 -25.07
N ASP A 316 11.44 -2.73 -24.61
CA ASP A 316 10.56 -1.83 -25.37
C ASP A 316 11.21 -0.86 -26.38
N GLU A 317 12.51 -0.93 -26.66
CA GLU A 317 13.16 0.06 -27.55
C GLU A 317 13.55 -0.42 -28.94
N HIS A 318 13.58 -1.73 -29.22
CA HIS A 318 14.08 -2.25 -30.50
C HIS A 318 13.02 -2.94 -31.36
N SER A 319 11.81 -3.21 -30.85
CA SER A 319 10.73 -3.79 -31.66
C SER A 319 10.03 -2.77 -32.57
N ASN A 320 10.07 -1.48 -32.25
CA ASN A 320 9.37 -0.45 -33.04
C ASN A 320 10.08 -0.07 -34.36
N ASP A 321 11.36 -0.40 -34.54
CA ASP A 321 12.11 -0.08 -35.77
C ASP A 321 11.91 -1.10 -36.89
N SER A 322 11.13 -2.17 -36.64
CA SER A 322 10.81 -3.22 -37.63
C SER A 322 9.36 -3.16 -38.14
N LEU A 323 8.62 -2.10 -37.84
CA LEU A 323 7.18 -1.97 -38.16
C LEU A 323 6.88 -1.47 -39.59
N GLU A 324 7.90 -1.28 -40.44
CA GLU A 324 7.70 -1.01 -41.86
C GLU A 324 7.66 -2.34 -42.66
N GLY A 325 6.50 -2.99 -42.77
CA GLY A 325 6.28 -3.90 -43.91
C GLY A 325 5.26 -5.03 -43.84
N SER A 326 4.75 -5.46 -42.68
CA SER A 326 3.85 -6.63 -42.63
C SER A 326 2.38 -6.24 -42.47
N SER A 327 1.64 -6.19 -43.58
CA SER A 327 0.18 -5.96 -43.63
C SER A 327 -0.62 -7.25 -43.40
N GLU A 328 -0.33 -8.03 -42.35
CA GLU A 328 -1.04 -9.29 -42.08
C GLU A 328 -1.93 -9.19 -40.83
N SER A 329 -3.23 -9.03 -41.11
CA SER A 329 -4.42 -9.44 -40.35
C SER A 329 -4.43 -9.33 -38.81
N ASP A 330 -5.29 -8.43 -38.34
CA ASP A 330 -5.67 -8.14 -36.95
C ASP A 330 -6.37 -9.30 -36.21
N SER A 331 -5.67 -10.39 -35.88
CA SER A 331 -6.13 -11.26 -34.78
C SER A 331 -5.55 -10.73 -33.46
N TYR A 332 -6.33 -9.92 -32.75
CA TYR A 332 -6.02 -9.54 -31.37
C TYR A 332 -6.00 -10.81 -30.51
N ASP A 333 -4.82 -11.36 -30.29
CA ASP A 333 -4.67 -12.54 -29.44
C ASP A 333 -4.85 -12.12 -27.97
N SER A 334 -5.83 -12.72 -27.30
CA SER A 334 -6.21 -12.42 -25.92
C SER A 334 -5.16 -12.91 -24.90
N SER A 335 -4.09 -13.55 -25.36
CA SER A 335 -2.99 -14.07 -24.56
C SER A 335 -2.16 -12.97 -23.88
N ASP A 336 -2.02 -11.80 -24.52
CA ASP A 336 -1.25 -10.66 -24.01
C ASP A 336 -1.81 -10.05 -22.71
N GLU A 337 -3.10 -10.21 -22.43
CA GLU A 337 -3.70 -9.69 -21.20
C GLU A 337 -3.37 -10.57 -19.97
N ALA A 338 -3.24 -11.87 -20.18
CA ALA A 338 -2.92 -12.82 -19.11
C ALA A 338 -1.49 -12.61 -18.60
N ASP A 339 -0.54 -12.34 -19.50
CA ASP A 339 0.87 -12.12 -19.13
C ASP A 339 1.09 -10.80 -18.37
N ARG A 340 0.23 -9.79 -18.61
CA ARG A 340 0.25 -8.54 -17.83
C ARG A 340 -0.11 -8.73 -16.35
N HIS A 341 -0.79 -9.81 -16.00
CA HIS A 341 -1.17 -10.08 -14.61
C HIS A 341 -0.04 -10.70 -13.79
N ASN A 342 1.05 -11.13 -14.45
CA ASN A 342 2.21 -11.75 -13.82
C ASN A 342 3.37 -10.77 -13.56
N ILE A 343 3.07 -9.48 -13.38
CA ILE A 343 4.10 -8.48 -13.09
C ILE A 343 3.87 -7.94 -11.70
N GLY A 344 4.94 -7.89 -10.90
CA GLY A 344 4.92 -7.31 -9.57
C GLY A 344 4.46 -5.85 -9.60
N LYS A 345 3.75 -5.41 -8.56
CA LYS A 345 3.20 -4.03 -8.50
C LYS A 345 4.30 -2.98 -8.55
N GLY A 346 5.48 -3.27 -7.97
CA GLY A 346 6.64 -2.39 -8.02
C GLY A 346 7.20 -2.26 -9.44
N ALA A 347 7.40 -3.38 -10.12
CA ALA A 347 7.83 -3.42 -11.52
C ALA A 347 6.83 -2.70 -12.46
N GLN A 348 5.53 -2.92 -12.24
CA GLN A 348 4.48 -2.26 -13.01
C GLN A 348 4.50 -0.73 -12.80
N LEU A 349 4.73 -0.26 -11.57
CA LEU A 349 4.90 1.17 -11.30
C LEU A 349 6.08 1.76 -12.08
N ILE A 350 7.25 1.13 -12.05
CA ILE A 350 8.45 1.63 -12.73
C ILE A 350 8.21 1.74 -14.23
N ARG A 351 7.66 0.69 -14.84
CA ARG A 351 7.35 0.66 -16.28
C ARG A 351 6.38 1.78 -16.66
N ASN A 352 5.35 1.98 -15.84
CA ASN A 352 4.39 3.06 -16.05
C ASN A 352 5.05 4.45 -15.90
N LEU A 353 5.93 4.65 -14.92
CA LEU A 353 6.68 5.90 -14.76
C LEU A 353 7.58 6.20 -15.96
N GLU A 354 8.31 5.21 -16.46
CA GLU A 354 9.18 5.37 -17.64
C GLU A 354 8.35 5.70 -18.89
N ARG A 355 7.25 4.96 -19.12
CA ARG A 355 6.31 5.25 -20.20
C ARG A 355 5.72 6.67 -20.10
N ALA A 356 5.32 7.08 -18.91
CA ALA A 356 4.78 8.41 -18.66
C ALA A 356 5.83 9.50 -18.93
N ARG A 357 7.09 9.28 -18.58
CA ARG A 357 8.20 10.20 -18.86
C ARG A 357 8.49 10.33 -20.35
N THR A 358 8.54 9.21 -21.07
CA THR A 358 8.67 9.23 -22.54
C THR A 358 7.54 10.01 -23.19
N MET A 359 6.29 9.78 -22.76
CA MET A 359 5.15 10.51 -23.28
C MET A 359 5.15 11.99 -22.88
N TRP A 360 5.58 12.31 -21.66
CA TRP A 360 5.76 13.68 -21.19
C TRP A 360 6.80 14.43 -22.04
N SER A 361 7.98 13.84 -22.27
CA SER A 361 9.02 14.39 -23.14
C SER A 361 8.54 14.62 -24.58
N TYR A 362 7.69 13.72 -25.10
CA TYR A 362 7.06 13.90 -26.41
C TYR A 362 6.08 15.09 -26.40
N CYS A 363 5.21 15.18 -25.39
CA CYS A 363 4.25 16.27 -25.22
C CYS A 363 4.91 17.63 -24.94
N THR A 364 6.08 17.66 -24.32
CA THR A 364 6.84 18.91 -24.12
C THR A 364 7.51 19.37 -25.40
N ARG A 365 8.01 18.45 -26.24
CA ARG A 365 8.63 18.76 -27.53
C ARG A 365 7.65 19.30 -28.58
N ILE A 366 6.42 18.78 -28.62
CA ILE A 366 5.43 19.11 -29.67
C ILE A 366 4.59 20.33 -29.33
N ALA A 367 4.59 20.77 -28.08
CA ALA A 367 3.75 21.88 -27.67
C ALA A 367 4.21 23.19 -28.32
N GLY A 368 3.50 23.59 -29.38
CA GLY A 368 3.34 25.01 -29.71
C GLY A 368 2.64 25.75 -28.56
N GLU A 369 2.71 27.08 -28.56
CA GLU A 369 2.39 28.00 -27.46
C GLU A 369 0.98 27.90 -26.83
N GLY A 370 0.08 27.04 -27.33
CA GLY A 370 -1.34 27.05 -26.97
C GLY A 370 -1.81 26.06 -25.89
N ILE A 371 -1.05 25.03 -25.52
CA ILE A 371 -1.51 24.01 -24.56
C ILE A 371 -0.85 24.19 -23.19
N HIS A 372 -1.64 24.61 -22.20
CA HIS A 372 -1.22 24.70 -20.81
C HIS A 372 -0.57 23.39 -20.34
N GLU A 373 0.64 23.48 -19.77
CA GLU A 373 1.43 22.35 -19.24
C GLU A 373 0.60 21.40 -18.36
N ARG A 374 -0.32 21.97 -17.57
CA ARG A 374 -1.23 21.25 -16.67
C ARG A 374 -2.14 20.26 -17.40
N GLY A 375 -2.69 20.66 -18.55
CA GLY A 375 -3.55 19.80 -19.35
C GLY A 375 -2.79 18.61 -19.92
N ARG A 376 -1.55 18.84 -20.35
CA ARG A 376 -0.66 17.81 -20.89
C ARG A 376 -0.33 16.75 -19.84
N LEU A 377 0.08 17.16 -18.64
CA LEU A 377 0.45 16.22 -17.59
C LEU A 377 -0.75 15.38 -17.13
N GLY A 378 -1.92 16.00 -17.00
CA GLY A 378 -3.17 15.28 -16.70
C GLY A 378 -3.54 14.25 -17.78
N VAL A 379 -3.32 14.57 -19.06
CA VAL A 379 -3.48 13.59 -20.15
C VAL A 379 -2.44 12.47 -20.01
N VAL A 380 -1.18 12.80 -19.74
CA VAL A 380 -0.13 11.79 -19.55
C VAL A 380 -0.48 10.78 -18.48
N LEU A 381 -0.84 11.27 -17.30
CA LEU A 381 -1.17 10.41 -16.18
C LEU A 381 -2.43 9.57 -16.44
N ARG A 382 -3.44 10.09 -17.11
CA ARG A 382 -4.68 9.32 -17.43
C ARG A 382 -4.46 8.23 -18.48
N THR A 383 -3.54 8.46 -19.42
CA THR A 383 -3.22 7.46 -20.44
C THR A 383 -2.44 6.30 -19.83
N VAL A 384 -1.56 6.58 -18.87
CA VAL A 384 -0.70 5.56 -18.27
C VAL A 384 -1.36 4.87 -17.07
N TRP A 385 -2.07 5.62 -16.23
CA TRP A 385 -2.82 5.09 -15.10
C TRP A 385 -4.31 5.23 -15.37
N VAL A 386 -4.96 4.08 -15.55
CA VAL A 386 -6.41 3.99 -15.62
C VAL A 386 -6.99 4.61 -14.34
N PRO A 387 -7.94 5.55 -14.44
CA PRO A 387 -8.59 6.10 -13.26
C PRO A 387 -9.12 4.98 -12.35
N PRO A 388 -8.96 5.11 -11.02
CA PRO A 388 -9.42 4.06 -10.13
C PRO A 388 -10.94 3.91 -10.27
N THR A 389 -11.39 2.67 -10.27
CA THR A 389 -12.82 2.30 -10.36
C THR A 389 -13.28 1.69 -9.04
N GLU A 390 -14.58 1.43 -8.89
CA GLU A 390 -15.11 0.68 -7.74
C GLU A 390 -14.47 -0.69 -7.53
N ARG A 391 -13.80 -1.23 -8.56
CA ARG A 391 -13.06 -2.49 -8.51
C ARG A 391 -11.56 -2.32 -8.22
N SER A 392 -11.05 -1.10 -8.19
CA SER A 392 -9.64 -0.83 -7.89
C SER A 392 -9.30 -1.18 -6.45
N SER A 393 -8.11 -1.74 -6.22
CA SER A 393 -7.62 -2.02 -4.86
C SER A 393 -7.50 -0.74 -4.05
N GLY A 394 -8.00 -0.75 -2.82
CA GLY A 394 -8.03 0.43 -1.96
C GLY A 394 -9.17 1.41 -2.29
N TRP A 395 -10.04 1.10 -3.27
CA TRP A 395 -11.26 1.89 -3.50
C TRP A 395 -12.15 1.90 -2.27
N GLU A 396 -12.37 0.76 -1.61
CA GLU A 396 -13.13 0.74 -0.35
C GLU A 396 -12.48 1.65 0.69
N VAL A 397 -11.15 1.63 0.75
CA VAL A 397 -10.36 2.42 1.67
C VAL A 397 -10.31 3.91 1.30
N LEU A 398 -10.56 4.31 0.05
CA LEU A 398 -10.41 5.70 -0.43
C LEU A 398 -11.67 6.33 -1.00
N CYS A 399 -12.74 5.57 -1.17
CA CYS A 399 -13.99 6.01 -1.77
C CYS A 399 -15.24 5.55 -0.99
N ILE A 400 -15.16 4.47 -0.20
CA ILE A 400 -16.28 3.99 0.60
C ILE A 400 -16.07 4.43 2.05
N HIS A 401 -17.03 5.15 2.60
CA HIS A 401 -16.98 5.49 4.02
C HIS A 401 -17.09 4.21 4.87
N PRO A 402 -16.19 4.02 5.85
CA PRO A 402 -16.30 2.89 6.80
C PRO A 402 -17.52 3.03 7.71
#